data_AF-A0A7C1ASB7-F1
#
_entry.id   AF-A0A7C1ASB7-F1
#
_cell.length_a   1.000
_cell.length_b   1.000
_cell.length_c   1.000
_cell.angle_alpha   90.00
_cell.angle_beta   90.00
_cell.angle_gamma   90.00
#
_symmetry.space_group_name_H-M   'P 1'
#
loop_
_entity.id
_entity.type
_entity.pdbx_description
1 polymer ?
#
loop_
_entity_poly.entity_id
_entity_poly.type
_entity_poly.pdbx_seq_one_letter_code
_entity_poly.pdbx_strand_id
1 'polypeptide(L)'
;MGPDVAMLQEWEVTVTNTYRKYVDDAFGADFYYYLGDSSGSGWGYMPNGIVSRWEIQTAGSWQDTSISPPADNDFAWAEINLPGNVDLLAVSVHLKADSGEEARRVAQAQVIKDYVEGHLALNPSSSYVVVCGDLNAESQYEWCIQTFATFLEPTNHRPADRLGDENTNQIRTKPYDWIMPNQLLDDLHSTLVIGTENYTYPEGIVFDSHVFSRWSDTTTAGPGTPLWNLPPVLYGDSHSSEMDHMGIMKAFDIFPSPTPSVTPTATVPPTPTRTPTPIPTSTPSPTPVITPPPPISPTPSVVPTPKPVIGPITGRVYDRITGEGIPNVYVRALGAPGSSAGISDDDGYYDTGDLNADLYTVYADVFLQRDYKEQFYNQRDTIIESTDVPSNSSGIDFPLYKVGAVPTPTATPTPIYLNSSIDSGDYYGDGTSDIAVFRPSSGLWAIQGVTRVYFGGGGDLPASGDYDGDGTSDLAIFRDSTGLWAIRGISRTYFGAGSDIPVPGDYNGDGICDIGIFRGATGL
;
A
#
# COMPACT_ATOMS: atom_id res chain seq x y z
N MET A 1 -16.43 2.70 14.62
CA MET A 1 -15.18 2.24 15.28
C MET A 1 -14.18 3.40 15.25
N GLY A 2 -13.04 3.35 15.94
CA GLY A 2 -11.97 4.35 15.72
C GLY A 2 -11.29 4.15 14.36
N PRO A 3 -10.56 5.13 13.81
CA PRO A 3 -9.85 4.95 12.55
C PRO A 3 -8.74 3.91 12.66
N ASP A 4 -8.39 3.32 11.53
CA ASP A 4 -7.28 2.39 11.41
C ASP A 4 -5.99 3.10 10.99
N VAL A 5 -6.08 4.08 10.08
CA VAL A 5 -4.98 4.97 9.67
C VAL A 5 -5.48 6.41 9.66
N ALA A 6 -4.62 7.37 10.01
CA ALA A 6 -4.91 8.80 9.96
C ALA A 6 -3.71 9.58 9.44
N MET A 7 -3.95 10.43 8.43
CA MET A 7 -2.99 11.40 7.91
C MET A 7 -3.25 12.73 8.62
N LEU A 8 -2.20 13.31 9.20
CA LEU A 8 -2.26 14.56 9.96
C LEU A 8 -1.50 15.66 9.21
N GLN A 9 -2.06 16.86 9.21
CA GLN A 9 -1.46 18.09 8.70
C GLN A 9 -1.26 19.08 9.86
N GLU A 10 -0.33 20.01 9.72
CA GLU A 10 0.04 20.99 10.77
C GLU A 10 0.27 20.35 12.16
N TRP A 11 0.87 19.15 12.21
CA TRP A 11 0.89 18.33 13.42
C TRP A 11 1.90 18.86 14.45
N GLU A 12 1.47 19.83 15.24
CA GLU A 12 2.25 20.39 16.34
C GLU A 12 1.72 19.94 17.70
N VAL A 13 2.63 19.59 18.62
CA VAL A 13 2.30 19.38 20.05
C VAL A 13 2.88 20.49 20.92
N THR A 14 2.14 20.86 21.96
CA THR A 14 2.59 21.90 22.91
C THR A 14 3.75 21.39 23.77
N VAL A 15 4.55 22.32 24.32
CA VAL A 15 5.77 22.03 25.11
C VAL A 15 5.60 21.12 26.34
N THR A 16 4.37 20.79 26.74
CA THR A 16 4.05 19.86 27.83
C THR A 16 3.62 18.46 27.37
N ASN A 17 3.39 18.25 26.08
CA ASN A 17 2.96 16.98 25.50
C ASN A 17 3.98 16.48 24.48
N THR A 18 4.29 15.18 24.50
CA THR A 18 5.06 14.53 23.42
C THR A 18 4.12 14.04 22.33
N TYR A 19 4.63 13.89 21.10
CA TYR A 19 3.90 13.27 20.00
C TYR A 19 3.36 11.88 20.36
N ARG A 20 4.18 11.05 21.02
CA ARG A 20 3.75 9.75 21.57
C ARG A 20 2.54 9.89 22.50
N LYS A 21 2.56 10.84 23.45
CA LYS A 21 1.43 11.06 24.37
C LYS A 21 0.15 11.48 23.63
N TYR A 22 0.26 12.33 22.61
CA TYR A 22 -0.88 12.70 21.76
C TYR A 22 -1.48 11.46 21.07
N VAL A 23 -0.64 10.57 20.51
CA VAL A 23 -1.12 9.33 19.89
C VAL A 23 -1.75 8.37 20.92
N ASP A 24 -1.14 8.25 22.10
CA ASP A 24 -1.65 7.42 23.21
C ASP A 24 -3.05 7.85 23.67
N ASP A 25 -3.26 9.16 23.84
CA ASP A 25 -4.53 9.73 24.31
C ASP A 25 -5.64 9.64 23.24
N ALA A 26 -5.31 9.88 21.96
CA ALA A 26 -6.29 10.06 20.89
C ALA A 26 -6.60 8.79 20.06
N PHE A 27 -5.61 7.91 19.88
CA PHE A 27 -5.71 6.68 19.07
C PHE A 27 -5.49 5.42 19.91
N GLY A 28 -4.57 5.48 20.87
CA GLY A 28 -4.24 4.39 21.78
C GLY A 28 -2.74 4.07 21.79
N ALA A 29 -2.27 3.50 22.90
CA ALA A 29 -0.85 3.21 23.11
C ALA A 29 -0.24 2.27 22.06
N ASP A 30 -1.06 1.36 21.50
CA ASP A 30 -0.63 0.34 20.54
C ASP A 30 -0.51 0.86 19.10
N PHE A 31 -0.90 2.12 18.81
CA PHE A 31 -0.77 2.71 17.47
C PHE A 31 0.67 3.15 17.17
N TYR A 32 1.10 2.88 15.94
CA TYR A 32 2.34 3.37 15.33
C TYR A 32 2.13 4.80 14.83
N TYR A 33 3.22 5.58 14.71
CA TYR A 33 3.18 6.86 14.03
C TYR A 33 4.52 7.22 13.39
N TYR A 34 4.45 7.93 12.28
CA TYR A 34 5.54 8.69 11.68
C TYR A 34 5.22 10.18 11.76
N LEU A 35 6.25 10.98 12.06
CA LEU A 35 6.21 12.43 12.09
C LEU A 35 7.25 12.93 11.09
N GLY A 36 6.83 13.74 10.11
CA GLY A 36 7.73 14.43 9.18
C GLY A 36 8.68 15.37 9.92
N ASP A 37 9.67 15.94 9.22
CA ASP A 37 10.67 16.80 9.89
C ASP A 37 9.99 17.84 10.80
N SER A 38 10.41 17.83 12.07
CA SER A 38 9.91 18.72 13.12
C SER A 38 11.03 19.55 13.78
N SER A 39 12.21 19.60 13.15
CA SER A 39 13.42 20.29 13.64
C SER A 39 13.44 21.82 13.48
N GLY A 40 12.59 22.38 12.62
CA GLY A 40 12.44 23.81 12.38
C GLY A 40 11.65 24.56 13.44
N SER A 41 11.65 25.90 13.35
CA SER A 41 10.87 26.76 14.27
C SER A 41 10.51 28.10 13.64
N GLY A 42 9.23 28.48 13.70
CA GLY A 42 8.73 29.75 13.19
C GLY A 42 7.33 29.66 12.57
N TRP A 43 6.84 30.79 12.05
CA TRP A 43 5.59 30.83 11.28
C TRP A 43 5.78 30.13 9.93
N GLY A 44 4.98 29.08 9.68
CA GLY A 44 5.03 28.28 8.45
C GLY A 44 5.67 26.89 8.61
N TYR A 45 6.05 26.50 9.83
CA TYR A 45 6.66 25.21 10.11
C TYR A 45 5.62 24.19 10.58
N MET A 46 5.07 23.39 9.67
CA MET A 46 3.82 22.65 9.86
C MET A 46 3.96 21.20 9.39
N PRO A 47 4.52 20.30 10.22
CA PRO A 47 4.86 18.94 9.78
C PRO A 47 3.62 18.11 9.46
N ASN A 48 3.73 17.30 8.40
CA ASN A 48 2.78 16.23 8.12
C ASN A 48 3.10 14.99 8.97
N GLY A 49 2.07 14.21 9.29
CA GLY A 49 2.20 12.98 10.07
C GLY A 49 1.30 11.86 9.56
N ILE A 50 1.61 10.63 9.97
CA ILE A 50 0.82 9.43 9.71
C ILE A 50 0.72 8.65 11.02
N VAL A 51 -0.48 8.23 11.40
CA VAL A 51 -0.76 7.37 12.57
C VAL A 51 -1.46 6.11 12.05
N SER A 52 -1.06 4.93 12.55
CA SER A 52 -1.56 3.64 12.06
C SER A 52 -1.77 2.63 13.19
N ARG A 53 -2.87 1.87 13.12
CA ARG A 53 -3.17 0.72 13.98
C ARG A 53 -2.23 -0.45 13.67
N TRP A 54 -1.82 -0.55 12.42
CA TRP A 54 -0.91 -1.58 11.92
C TRP A 54 0.51 -1.06 11.81
N GLU A 55 1.46 -1.99 11.77
CA GLU A 55 2.88 -1.70 11.75
C GLU A 55 3.28 -0.86 10.53
N ILE A 56 3.99 0.23 10.80
CA ILE A 56 4.68 1.01 9.77
C ILE A 56 6.02 0.31 9.54
N GLN A 57 6.24 -0.25 8.35
CA GLN A 57 7.45 -0.98 7.98
C GLN A 57 8.61 -0.02 7.67
N THR A 58 8.28 1.08 7.01
CA THR A 58 9.21 2.16 6.65
C THR A 58 8.41 3.43 6.39
N ALA A 59 9.00 4.58 6.69
CA ALA A 59 8.38 5.88 6.52
C ALA A 59 9.44 6.97 6.32
N GLY A 60 9.00 8.13 5.83
CA GLY A 60 9.88 9.27 5.62
C GLY A 60 9.15 10.53 5.16
N SER A 61 9.96 11.54 4.86
CA SER A 61 9.54 12.79 4.22
C SER A 61 10.04 12.82 2.78
N TRP A 62 9.17 13.17 1.86
CA TRP A 62 9.54 13.58 0.50
C TRP A 62 9.57 15.10 0.39
N GLN A 63 10.61 15.62 -0.24
CA GLN A 63 10.84 17.06 -0.34
C GLN A 63 9.94 17.71 -1.39
N ASP A 64 9.32 18.84 -1.05
CA ASP A 64 8.69 19.71 -2.05
C ASP A 64 9.75 20.40 -2.94
N THR A 65 10.13 19.73 -4.03
CA THR A 65 11.11 20.27 -5.00
C THR A 65 10.55 21.39 -5.89
N SER A 66 9.26 21.77 -5.74
CA SER A 66 8.69 22.94 -6.44
C SER A 66 9.15 24.28 -5.86
N ILE A 67 9.85 24.25 -4.71
CA ILE A 67 10.29 25.43 -3.97
C ILE A 67 11.75 25.35 -3.51
N SER A 68 12.37 26.53 -3.34
CA SER A 68 13.75 26.65 -2.87
C SER A 68 13.87 26.35 -1.37
N PRO A 69 14.80 25.47 -0.93
CA PRO A 69 15.04 25.22 0.49
C PRO A 69 15.57 26.44 1.26
N PRO A 70 15.37 26.51 2.59
CA PRO A 70 14.51 25.64 3.39
C PRO A 70 13.04 26.05 3.21
N ALA A 71 12.17 25.07 2.96
CA ALA A 71 10.74 25.32 2.84
C ALA A 71 9.98 24.05 3.23
N ASP A 72 9.20 24.18 4.30
CA ASP A 72 8.91 23.08 5.23
C ASP A 72 7.58 22.36 4.90
N ASN A 73 7.35 22.15 3.60
CA ASN A 73 6.16 21.49 3.04
C ASN A 73 6.47 20.02 2.67
N ASP A 74 7.19 19.30 3.52
CA ASP A 74 7.53 17.90 3.28
C ASP A 74 6.29 17.01 3.27
N PHE A 75 6.17 16.14 2.26
CA PHE A 75 5.10 15.16 2.16
C PHE A 75 5.49 13.92 2.98
N ALA A 76 4.77 13.67 4.06
CA ALA A 76 5.04 12.50 4.91
C ALA A 76 4.45 11.25 4.25
N TRP A 77 5.22 10.16 4.19
CA TRP A 77 4.79 8.89 3.60
C TRP A 77 5.16 7.71 4.51
N ALA A 78 4.40 6.61 4.41
CA ALA A 78 4.63 5.38 5.14
C ALA A 78 4.16 4.15 4.35
N GLU A 79 4.93 3.07 4.35
CA GLU A 79 4.46 1.73 4.02
C GLU A 79 3.93 1.05 5.28
N ILE A 80 2.67 0.62 5.22
CA ILE A 80 1.93 0.05 6.35
C ILE A 80 1.59 -1.41 6.03
N ASN A 81 2.03 -2.30 6.92
CA ASN A 81 1.77 -3.74 6.88
C ASN A 81 0.29 -4.02 7.21
N LEU A 82 -0.58 -3.93 6.20
CA LEU A 82 -1.99 -4.27 6.37
C LEU A 82 -2.15 -5.78 6.57
N PRO A 83 -3.11 -6.24 7.39
CA PRO A 83 -3.38 -7.67 7.48
C PRO A 83 -3.85 -8.16 6.10
N GLY A 84 -3.12 -9.10 5.51
CA GLY A 84 -3.31 -9.54 4.13
C GLY A 84 -1.98 -9.91 3.48
N ASN A 85 -1.89 -9.72 2.16
CA ASN A 85 -0.68 -9.91 1.36
C ASN A 85 -0.26 -8.62 0.62
N VAL A 86 -0.84 -7.49 0.99
CA VAL A 86 -0.71 -6.22 0.27
C VAL A 86 -0.50 -5.10 1.28
N ASP A 87 0.65 -4.44 1.19
CA ASP A 87 0.98 -3.28 2.01
C ASP A 87 0.34 -2.00 1.45
N LEU A 88 0.10 -1.02 2.33
CA LEU A 88 -0.47 0.28 2.01
C LEU A 88 0.60 1.36 2.00
N LEU A 89 0.82 2.00 0.85
CA LEU A 89 1.53 3.27 0.76
C LEU A 89 0.58 4.42 1.12
N ALA A 90 0.72 4.94 2.33
CA ALA A 90 0.01 6.11 2.83
C ALA A 90 0.84 7.38 2.61
N VAL A 91 0.25 8.45 2.07
CA VAL A 91 0.92 9.75 1.88
C VAL A 91 0.04 10.88 2.44
N SER A 92 0.56 11.57 3.47
CA SER A 92 -0.04 12.78 4.07
C SER A 92 0.49 14.03 3.37
N VAL A 93 -0.41 14.89 2.89
CA VAL A 93 -0.06 16.10 2.15
C VAL A 93 -0.69 17.36 2.76
N HIS A 94 0.05 18.47 2.69
CA HIS A 94 -0.46 19.82 2.93
C HIS A 94 0.07 20.76 1.83
N LEU A 95 -0.78 21.06 0.84
CA LEU A 95 -0.40 21.87 -0.32
C LEU A 95 -0.58 23.37 -0.07
N LYS A 96 -0.07 24.20 -0.97
CA LYS A 96 0.01 25.66 -0.76
C LYS A 96 -1.38 26.34 -0.60
N ALA A 97 -1.65 26.77 0.64
CA ALA A 97 -2.67 27.74 1.02
C ALA A 97 -2.41 29.15 0.45
N ASP A 98 -2.77 29.39 -0.81
CA ASP A 98 -2.90 30.72 -1.42
C ASP A 98 -3.76 30.66 -2.69
N SER A 99 -4.72 31.57 -2.83
CA SER A 99 -5.64 31.63 -3.97
C SER A 99 -4.95 31.99 -5.30
N GLY A 100 -3.78 32.63 -5.25
CA GLY A 100 -2.97 32.95 -6.43
C GLY A 100 -2.07 31.81 -6.93
N GLU A 101 -1.95 30.71 -6.17
CA GLU A 101 -0.87 29.73 -6.32
C GLU A 101 -1.34 28.35 -6.83
N GLU A 102 -2.42 28.26 -7.63
CA GLU A 102 -2.85 27.00 -8.29
C GLU A 102 -1.66 26.34 -9.02
N ALA A 103 -0.87 27.12 -9.77
CA ALA A 103 0.31 26.62 -10.47
C ALA A 103 1.35 25.95 -9.56
N ARG A 104 1.45 26.37 -8.30
CA ARG A 104 2.31 25.74 -7.30
C ARG A 104 1.68 24.45 -6.77
N ARG A 105 0.37 24.42 -6.49
CA ARG A 105 -0.33 23.16 -6.13
C ARG A 105 -0.21 22.11 -7.23
N VAL A 106 -0.27 22.51 -8.51
CA VAL A 106 -0.02 21.64 -9.67
C VAL A 106 1.41 21.09 -9.66
N ALA A 107 2.41 21.94 -9.39
CA ALA A 107 3.80 21.50 -9.29
C ALA A 107 4.01 20.53 -8.11
N GLN A 108 3.44 20.82 -6.94
CA GLN A 108 3.46 19.93 -5.78
C GLN A 108 2.81 18.57 -6.09
N ALA A 109 1.64 18.56 -6.75
CA ALA A 109 0.95 17.34 -7.16
C ALA A 109 1.80 16.50 -8.14
N GLN A 110 2.53 17.14 -9.06
CA GLN A 110 3.46 16.44 -9.95
C GLN A 110 4.65 15.85 -9.19
N VAL A 111 5.21 16.56 -8.22
CA VAL A 111 6.29 16.06 -7.36
C VAL A 111 5.83 14.83 -6.56
N ILE A 112 4.63 14.89 -5.94
CA ILE A 112 4.06 13.74 -5.22
C ILE A 112 3.83 12.56 -6.16
N LYS A 113 3.31 12.82 -7.38
CA LYS A 113 3.15 11.79 -8.41
C LYS A 113 4.48 11.09 -8.72
N ASP A 114 5.52 11.86 -9.04
CA ASP A 114 6.84 11.33 -9.41
C ASP A 114 7.44 10.49 -8.28
N TYR A 115 7.22 10.88 -7.01
CA TYR A 115 7.62 10.09 -5.84
C TYR A 115 6.81 8.80 -5.68
N VAL A 116 5.48 8.84 -5.80
CA VAL A 116 4.64 7.63 -5.69
C VAL A 116 4.95 6.63 -6.80
N GLU A 117 5.02 7.08 -8.07
CA GLU A 117 5.37 6.20 -9.20
C GLU A 117 6.79 5.63 -9.05
N GLY A 118 7.75 6.43 -8.58
CA GLY A 118 9.11 5.97 -8.29
C GLY A 118 9.19 4.97 -7.12
N HIS A 119 8.37 5.16 -6.09
CA HIS A 119 8.29 4.26 -4.93
C HIS A 119 7.70 2.89 -5.32
N LEU A 120 6.58 2.88 -6.03
CA LEU A 120 5.94 1.65 -6.54
C LEU A 120 6.84 0.88 -7.52
N ALA A 121 7.68 1.58 -8.29
CA ALA A 121 8.65 0.95 -9.19
C ALA A 121 9.80 0.24 -8.45
N LEU A 122 10.09 0.64 -7.21
CA LEU A 122 11.11 0.01 -6.35
C LEU A 122 10.49 -1.06 -5.44
N ASN A 123 9.29 -0.81 -4.92
CA ASN A 123 8.55 -1.68 -4.00
C ASN A 123 7.21 -2.13 -4.64
N PRO A 124 7.23 -3.08 -5.60
CA PRO A 124 6.01 -3.56 -6.27
C PRO A 124 5.07 -4.34 -5.33
N SER A 125 5.49 -4.63 -4.10
CA SER A 125 4.67 -5.24 -3.03
C SER A 125 3.52 -4.33 -2.57
N SER A 126 3.73 -3.01 -2.61
CA SER A 126 2.77 -2.00 -2.15
C SER A 126 1.65 -1.82 -3.18
N SER A 127 0.65 -2.71 -3.15
CA SER A 127 -0.44 -2.72 -4.13
C SER A 127 -1.64 -1.82 -3.74
N TYR A 128 -1.72 -1.32 -2.50
CA TYR A 128 -2.64 -0.25 -2.13
C TYR A 128 -1.89 1.08 -1.96
N VAL A 129 -2.49 2.16 -2.44
CA VAL A 129 -1.96 3.52 -2.32
C VAL A 129 -3.07 4.47 -1.94
N VAL A 130 -2.77 5.43 -1.08
CA VAL A 130 -3.66 6.57 -0.82
C VAL A 130 -2.85 7.85 -0.59
N VAL A 131 -3.21 8.91 -1.31
CA VAL A 131 -2.75 10.27 -1.03
C VAL A 131 -3.92 11.04 -0.43
N CYS A 132 -3.75 11.63 0.74
CA CYS A 132 -4.80 12.41 1.39
C CYS A 132 -4.27 13.50 2.33
N GLY A 133 -5.15 14.47 2.64
CA GLY A 133 -4.83 15.65 3.44
C GLY A 133 -5.38 16.92 2.81
N ASP A 134 -4.87 18.07 3.25
CA ASP A 134 -5.31 19.40 2.82
C ASP A 134 -4.59 19.83 1.53
N LEU A 135 -5.32 19.81 0.40
CA LEU A 135 -4.82 20.29 -0.88
C LEU A 135 -4.98 21.81 -1.04
N ASN A 136 -5.67 22.51 -0.15
CA ASN A 136 -6.02 23.93 -0.25
C ASN A 136 -6.66 24.30 -1.60
N ALA A 137 -7.33 23.35 -2.25
CA ALA A 137 -7.89 23.52 -3.58
C ALA A 137 -9.13 24.44 -3.53
N GLU A 138 -9.15 25.49 -4.36
CA GLU A 138 -10.25 26.44 -4.42
C GLU A 138 -11.48 25.87 -5.12
N SER A 139 -11.30 24.84 -5.93
CA SER A 139 -12.39 24.13 -6.60
C SER A 139 -12.03 22.69 -6.91
N GLN A 140 -13.06 21.86 -7.08
CA GLN A 140 -12.95 20.47 -7.52
C GLN A 140 -12.38 20.27 -8.94
N TYR A 141 -12.09 21.35 -9.67
CA TYR A 141 -11.65 21.33 -11.07
C TYR A 141 -10.19 21.82 -11.24
N GLU A 142 -9.51 22.16 -10.15
CA GLU A 142 -8.10 22.59 -10.22
C GLU A 142 -7.20 21.55 -10.89
N TRP A 143 -6.18 22.02 -11.58
CA TRP A 143 -5.28 21.15 -12.33
C TRP A 143 -4.48 20.18 -11.45
N CYS A 144 -4.29 20.47 -10.15
CA CYS A 144 -3.66 19.54 -9.22
C CYS A 144 -4.49 18.25 -9.03
N ILE A 145 -5.82 18.36 -8.96
CA ILE A 145 -6.75 17.22 -8.90
C ILE A 145 -6.66 16.41 -10.20
N GLN A 146 -6.52 17.07 -11.35
CA GLN A 146 -6.33 16.40 -12.63
C GLN A 146 -4.98 15.68 -12.73
N THR A 147 -3.92 16.18 -12.09
CA THR A 147 -2.64 15.46 -11.96
C THR A 147 -2.80 14.19 -11.13
N PHE A 148 -3.46 14.26 -9.98
CA PHE A 148 -3.75 13.08 -9.15
C PHE A 148 -4.64 12.06 -9.86
N ALA A 149 -5.66 12.51 -10.60
CA ALA A 149 -6.53 11.67 -11.43
C ALA A 149 -5.81 10.88 -12.54
N THR A 150 -4.51 11.08 -12.77
CA THR A 150 -3.72 10.26 -13.70
C THR A 150 -3.21 8.95 -13.10
N PHE A 151 -3.27 8.77 -11.77
CA PHE A 151 -2.80 7.57 -11.07
C PHE A 151 -3.61 7.18 -9.80
N LEU A 152 -4.53 8.04 -9.37
CA LEU A 152 -5.44 7.86 -8.24
C LEU A 152 -6.88 8.18 -8.68
N GLU A 153 -7.85 7.87 -7.84
CA GLU A 153 -9.27 8.19 -8.01
C GLU A 153 -9.70 9.30 -7.01
N PRO A 154 -9.72 10.58 -7.43
CA PRO A 154 -10.11 11.70 -6.56
C PRO A 154 -11.60 12.08 -6.67
N THR A 155 -12.37 11.46 -7.56
CA THR A 155 -13.77 11.84 -7.85
C THR A 155 -14.79 10.93 -7.20
N ASN A 156 -14.49 9.64 -7.05
CA ASN A 156 -15.21 8.78 -6.10
C ASN A 156 -14.83 9.18 -4.66
N HIS A 157 -15.68 8.88 -3.68
CA HIS A 157 -15.35 9.02 -2.25
C HIS A 157 -15.08 10.44 -1.76
N ARG A 158 -15.71 11.45 -2.37
CA ARG A 158 -15.66 12.81 -1.86
C ARG A 158 -16.31 12.90 -0.48
N PRO A 159 -15.57 13.33 0.56
CA PRO A 159 -16.13 13.51 1.89
C PRO A 159 -17.13 14.66 1.89
N ALA A 160 -18.36 14.37 2.29
CA ALA A 160 -19.39 15.38 2.47
C ALA A 160 -19.77 15.53 3.94
N ASP A 161 -20.29 16.70 4.32
CA ASP A 161 -20.84 16.90 5.65
C ASP A 161 -22.17 16.13 5.83
N ARG A 162 -22.81 16.27 7.01
CA ARG A 162 -24.11 15.63 7.30
C ARG A 162 -25.26 16.08 6.37
N LEU A 163 -25.12 17.22 5.68
CA LEU A 163 -26.10 17.79 4.76
C LEU A 163 -25.78 17.49 3.28
N GLY A 164 -24.63 16.88 2.99
CA GLY A 164 -24.16 16.59 1.63
C GLY A 164 -23.29 17.70 1.03
N ASP A 165 -22.71 18.59 1.83
CA ASP A 165 -21.77 19.62 1.37
C ASP A 165 -20.35 19.03 1.26
N GLU A 166 -19.84 18.91 0.03
CA GLU A 166 -18.47 18.46 -0.30
C GLU A 166 -17.40 19.55 -0.01
N ASN A 167 -17.77 20.74 0.45
CA ASN A 167 -16.80 21.77 0.80
C ASN A 167 -16.23 21.52 2.20
N THR A 168 -14.91 21.33 2.25
CA THR A 168 -14.14 20.93 3.42
C THR A 168 -13.32 22.08 4.04
N ASN A 169 -13.41 23.32 3.54
CA ASN A 169 -12.87 24.48 4.26
C ASN A 169 -13.82 25.00 5.36
N GLN A 170 -13.28 25.69 6.37
CA GLN A 170 -14.01 26.19 7.56
C GLN A 170 -15.36 26.90 7.28
N ILE A 171 -15.46 27.63 6.16
CA ILE A 171 -16.66 28.40 5.80
C ILE A 171 -17.55 27.71 4.74
N ARG A 172 -17.28 26.45 4.40
CA ARG A 172 -18.08 25.61 3.49
C ARG A 172 -18.30 26.23 2.10
N THR A 173 -17.18 26.57 1.45
CA THR A 173 -17.12 27.19 0.11
C THR A 173 -16.04 26.62 -0.82
N LYS A 174 -15.10 25.79 -0.31
CA LYS A 174 -14.01 25.18 -1.08
C LYS A 174 -13.75 23.74 -0.61
N PRO A 175 -13.39 22.80 -1.51
CA PRO A 175 -12.97 21.45 -1.17
C PRO A 175 -11.45 21.39 -0.91
N TYR A 176 -11.04 21.69 0.32
CA TYR A 176 -9.64 21.70 0.75
C TYR A 176 -9.08 20.29 0.96
N ASP A 177 -9.75 19.49 1.78
CA ASP A 177 -9.32 18.15 2.18
C ASP A 177 -9.87 17.05 1.26
N TRP A 178 -9.03 16.08 0.89
CA TRP A 178 -9.37 14.98 -0.03
C TRP A 178 -8.82 13.63 0.45
N ILE A 179 -9.43 12.54 0.00
CA ILE A 179 -8.86 11.17 0.03
C ILE A 179 -8.83 10.63 -1.40
N MET A 180 -7.65 10.21 -1.88
CA MET A 180 -7.44 9.77 -3.26
C MET A 180 -6.74 8.40 -3.26
N PRO A 181 -7.49 7.28 -3.24
CA PRO A 181 -6.93 5.93 -3.35
C PRO A 181 -6.46 5.62 -4.79
N ASN A 182 -5.59 4.62 -4.96
CA ASN A 182 -5.45 3.95 -6.26
C ASN A 182 -6.63 2.99 -6.51
N GLN A 183 -6.84 2.56 -7.76
CA GLN A 183 -7.99 1.70 -8.12
C GLN A 183 -8.09 0.42 -7.27
N LEU A 184 -6.95 -0.17 -6.89
CA LEU A 184 -6.93 -1.40 -6.09
C LEU A 184 -7.51 -1.20 -4.68
N LEU A 185 -7.33 -0.01 -4.08
CA LEU A 185 -7.95 0.35 -2.82
C LEU A 185 -9.37 0.92 -3.02
N ASP A 186 -9.61 1.61 -4.14
CA ASP A 186 -10.93 2.12 -4.58
C ASP A 186 -11.96 0.99 -4.69
N ASP A 187 -11.59 -0.14 -5.29
CA ASP A 187 -12.41 -1.35 -5.46
C ASP A 187 -12.87 -1.96 -4.12
N LEU A 188 -12.19 -1.63 -3.02
CA LEU A 188 -12.53 -2.06 -1.66
C LEU A 188 -13.39 -1.06 -0.90
N HIS A 189 -13.88 0.01 -1.54
CA HIS A 189 -14.81 0.98 -0.96
C HIS A 189 -15.95 0.30 -0.18
N SER A 190 -16.07 0.65 1.11
CA SER A 190 -17.24 0.30 1.92
C SER A 190 -17.93 1.54 2.48
N THR A 191 -19.23 1.40 2.78
CA THR A 191 -19.98 2.47 3.45
C THR A 191 -19.45 2.67 4.85
N LEU A 192 -18.94 3.87 5.14
CA LEU A 192 -18.50 4.23 6.49
C LEU A 192 -19.70 4.24 7.44
N VAL A 193 -19.57 3.59 8.59
CA VAL A 193 -20.60 3.57 9.65
C VAL A 193 -20.02 4.10 10.96
N ILE A 194 -20.57 5.21 11.45
CA ILE A 194 -20.10 5.90 12.67
C ILE A 194 -21.22 6.28 13.64
N GLY A 195 -20.83 6.53 14.89
CA GLY A 195 -21.73 6.85 15.99
C GLY A 195 -22.54 5.65 16.52
N THR A 196 -23.18 5.84 17.67
CA THR A 196 -24.03 4.82 18.32
C THR A 196 -25.36 4.57 17.62
N GLU A 197 -25.77 5.49 16.73
CA GLU A 197 -26.99 5.40 15.92
C GLU A 197 -26.74 4.78 14.53
N ASN A 198 -25.50 4.33 14.24
CA ASN A 198 -25.07 3.75 12.96
C ASN A 198 -25.34 4.67 11.76
N TYR A 199 -24.89 5.92 11.82
CA TYR A 199 -24.95 6.84 10.69
C TYR A 199 -24.06 6.34 9.55
N THR A 200 -24.62 6.28 8.34
CA THR A 200 -23.98 5.72 7.15
C THR A 200 -23.55 6.81 6.17
N TYR A 201 -22.28 6.76 5.74
CA TYR A 201 -21.70 7.71 4.79
C TYR A 201 -21.00 6.91 3.67
N PRO A 202 -21.69 6.63 2.55
CA PRO A 202 -21.12 5.84 1.46
C PRO A 202 -19.82 6.45 0.95
N GLU A 203 -19.83 7.72 0.55
CA GLU A 203 -18.67 8.40 0.00
C GLU A 203 -17.62 8.80 1.05
N GLY A 204 -17.87 8.55 2.33
CA GLY A 204 -17.08 9.11 3.43
C GLY A 204 -17.72 10.38 3.99
N ILE A 205 -17.10 10.94 5.03
CA ILE A 205 -17.63 12.09 5.77
C ILE A 205 -16.53 13.10 6.06
N VAL A 206 -16.83 14.39 5.91
CA VAL A 206 -16.09 15.45 6.60
C VAL A 206 -16.85 15.89 7.84
N PHE A 207 -16.15 15.99 8.96
CA PHE A 207 -16.72 16.38 10.23
C PHE A 207 -15.76 17.29 10.99
N ASP A 208 -16.29 18.40 11.45
CA ASP A 208 -15.61 19.31 12.36
C ASP A 208 -15.67 18.69 13.74
N SER A 209 -14.56 18.73 14.48
CA SER A 209 -14.55 18.17 15.82
C SER A 209 -13.44 18.72 16.70
N HIS A 210 -13.75 18.90 17.98
CA HIS A 210 -12.76 19.16 19.03
C HIS A 210 -11.98 17.87 19.41
N VAL A 211 -11.64 17.01 18.46
CA VAL A 211 -10.80 15.81 18.72
C VAL A 211 -9.38 16.24 19.05
N PHE A 212 -8.88 17.27 18.36
CA PHE A 212 -7.48 17.69 18.43
C PHE A 212 -7.37 19.20 18.71
N SER A 213 -7.59 19.61 19.97
CA SER A 213 -7.42 21.02 20.36
C SER A 213 -5.95 21.46 20.29
N ARG A 214 -5.63 22.53 19.56
CA ARG A 214 -4.29 23.11 19.47
C ARG A 214 -4.12 24.33 20.37
N TRP A 215 -2.88 24.49 20.85
CA TRP A 215 -2.28 25.70 21.42
C TRP A 215 -2.80 26.30 22.76
N SER A 216 -4.07 26.68 22.88
CA SER A 216 -4.40 27.97 23.53
C SER A 216 -4.77 27.98 25.03
N ASP A 217 -5.83 27.27 25.47
CA ASP A 217 -6.41 27.46 26.82
C ASP A 217 -5.56 26.81 27.93
N THR A 218 -4.75 27.64 28.57
CA THR A 218 -3.89 27.31 29.71
C THR A 218 -4.64 27.06 31.03
N THR A 219 -5.98 26.97 31.03
CA THR A 219 -6.80 26.73 32.22
C THR A 219 -7.90 25.68 32.08
N THR A 220 -8.37 25.33 30.88
CA THR A 220 -9.55 24.44 30.73
C THR A 220 -9.50 23.41 29.60
N ALA A 221 -8.43 23.33 28.79
CA ALA A 221 -8.28 22.30 27.77
C ALA A 221 -8.17 20.89 28.41
N GLY A 222 -9.26 20.13 28.36
CA GLY A 222 -9.25 18.70 28.68
C GLY A 222 -8.50 17.88 27.61
N PRO A 223 -8.28 16.58 27.84
CA PRO A 223 -7.82 15.70 26.76
C PRO A 223 -8.83 15.78 25.60
N GLY A 224 -8.31 15.90 24.38
CA GLY A 224 -9.13 15.92 23.17
C GLY A 224 -10.09 14.73 23.13
N THR A 225 -11.29 14.90 22.58
CA THR A 225 -12.30 13.84 22.62
C THR A 225 -11.80 12.66 21.79
N PRO A 226 -11.54 11.47 22.38
CA PRO A 226 -11.00 10.35 21.62
C PRO A 226 -11.94 9.95 20.48
N LEU A 227 -11.42 9.45 19.37
CA LEU A 227 -12.23 9.25 18.15
C LEU A 227 -13.38 8.25 18.32
N TRP A 228 -13.29 7.32 19.28
CA TRP A 228 -14.38 6.42 19.66
C TRP A 228 -15.45 7.06 20.57
N ASN A 229 -15.17 8.22 21.15
CA ASN A 229 -16.06 9.05 21.95
C ASN A 229 -16.58 10.27 21.17
N LEU A 230 -16.28 10.39 19.86
CA LEU A 230 -16.89 11.38 18.99
C LEU A 230 -18.42 11.36 19.17
N PRO A 231 -19.06 12.47 19.60
CA PRO A 231 -20.50 12.57 19.48
C PRO A 231 -20.89 12.42 18.00
N PRO A 232 -22.09 11.91 17.68
CA PRO A 232 -22.55 11.91 16.30
C PRO A 232 -22.56 13.35 15.78
N VAL A 233 -21.94 13.60 14.62
CA VAL A 233 -21.70 14.95 14.07
C VAL A 233 -22.95 15.82 14.24
N LEU A 234 -22.82 16.82 15.10
CA LEU A 234 -23.91 17.67 15.51
C LEU A 234 -24.06 18.80 14.49
N TYR A 235 -25.30 19.25 14.32
CA TYR A 235 -25.68 20.30 13.37
C TYR A 235 -24.98 21.67 13.59
N GLY A 236 -24.23 21.83 14.69
CA GLY A 236 -23.46 23.04 15.00
C GLY A 236 -21.95 22.90 14.88
N ASP A 237 -21.41 21.68 14.70
CA ASP A 237 -19.96 21.45 14.74
C ASP A 237 -19.26 22.24 13.61
N SER A 238 -19.89 22.28 12.42
CA SER A 238 -19.45 23.02 11.22
C SER A 238 -19.44 24.54 11.31
N HIS A 239 -19.80 25.10 12.47
CA HIS A 239 -19.79 26.54 12.73
C HIS A 239 -19.11 26.90 14.05
N SER A 240 -18.36 25.96 14.65
CA SER A 240 -17.62 26.19 15.90
C SER A 240 -16.37 27.05 15.69
N SER A 241 -16.14 27.98 16.61
CA SER A 241 -14.85 28.68 16.74
C SER A 241 -13.79 27.75 17.31
N GLU A 242 -12.51 27.97 16.96
CA GLU A 242 -11.37 27.20 17.48
C GLU A 242 -11.41 25.71 17.04
N MET A 243 -11.81 25.47 15.79
CA MET A 243 -11.59 24.21 15.06
C MET A 243 -10.21 24.23 14.40
N ASP A 244 -9.36 23.26 14.74
CA ASP A 244 -7.95 23.23 14.32
C ASP A 244 -7.70 22.48 13.00
N HIS A 245 -8.54 21.48 12.66
CA HIS A 245 -8.64 20.89 11.32
C HIS A 245 -9.97 20.15 11.18
N MET A 246 -10.52 20.04 9.97
CA MET A 246 -11.75 19.28 9.71
C MET A 246 -11.42 17.84 9.35
N GLY A 247 -11.82 16.89 10.19
CA GLY A 247 -11.49 15.48 10.01
C GLY A 247 -12.26 14.87 8.84
N ILE A 248 -11.57 14.12 7.99
CA ILE A 248 -12.21 13.19 7.05
C ILE A 248 -12.15 11.76 7.61
N MET A 249 -13.21 10.99 7.39
CA MET A 249 -13.15 9.53 7.43
C MET A 249 -13.70 8.90 6.15
N LYS A 250 -13.07 7.80 5.74
CA LYS A 250 -13.51 6.88 4.69
C LYS A 250 -13.28 5.44 5.16
N ALA A 251 -14.06 4.49 4.63
CA ALA A 251 -13.92 3.08 4.94
C ALA A 251 -13.60 2.26 3.67
N PHE A 252 -12.68 1.32 3.83
CA PHE A 252 -12.28 0.33 2.81
C PHE A 252 -12.30 -1.05 3.47
N ASP A 253 -12.97 -2.02 2.86
CA ASP A 253 -13.10 -3.39 3.39
C ASP A 253 -12.01 -4.29 2.80
N ILE A 254 -10.87 -4.34 3.49
CA ILE A 254 -9.75 -5.21 3.16
C ILE A 254 -10.02 -6.71 3.45
N PHE A 255 -11.20 -7.06 3.98
CA PHE A 255 -11.64 -8.44 4.20
C PHE A 255 -13.14 -8.62 3.89
N PRO A 256 -13.56 -8.56 2.60
CA PRO A 256 -14.96 -8.65 2.23
C PRO A 256 -15.60 -9.92 2.78
N SER A 257 -16.48 -9.74 3.77
CA SER A 257 -17.27 -10.82 4.34
C SER A 257 -18.13 -11.44 3.23
N PRO A 258 -18.16 -12.78 3.07
CA PRO A 258 -18.82 -13.41 1.93
C PRO A 258 -20.31 -13.04 1.89
N THR A 259 -20.69 -12.29 0.84
CA THR A 259 -22.04 -11.79 0.62
C THR A 259 -23.06 -12.93 0.73
N PRO A 260 -24.07 -12.84 1.62
CA PRO A 260 -25.01 -13.93 1.81
C PRO A 260 -25.83 -14.15 0.54
N SER A 261 -25.59 -15.29 -0.12
CA SER A 261 -26.32 -15.68 -1.32
C SER A 261 -27.82 -15.79 -1.02
N VAL A 262 -28.62 -14.92 -1.65
CA VAL A 262 -30.08 -14.88 -1.45
C VAL A 262 -30.68 -16.09 -2.16
N THR A 263 -30.91 -17.16 -1.40
CA THR A 263 -31.62 -18.35 -1.87
C THR A 263 -33.02 -17.94 -2.38
N PRO A 264 -33.38 -18.19 -3.66
CA PRO A 264 -34.69 -17.83 -4.16
C PRO A 264 -35.77 -18.70 -3.49
N THR A 265 -36.75 -18.05 -2.84
CA THR A 265 -37.88 -18.72 -2.18
C THR A 265 -38.69 -19.53 -3.18
N ALA A 266 -38.77 -20.85 -2.97
CA ALA A 266 -39.47 -21.77 -3.86
C ALA A 266 -41.00 -21.53 -3.86
N THR A 267 -41.55 -21.25 -5.05
CA THR A 267 -43.00 -21.16 -5.27
C THR A 267 -43.66 -22.55 -5.18
N VAL A 268 -44.71 -22.69 -4.37
CA VAL A 268 -45.40 -23.98 -4.16
C VAL A 268 -46.29 -24.34 -5.37
N PRO A 269 -46.12 -25.52 -6.00
CA PRO A 269 -47.01 -25.99 -7.07
C PRO A 269 -48.23 -26.78 -6.53
N PRO A 270 -49.35 -26.85 -7.29
CA PRO A 270 -50.59 -27.47 -6.83
C PRO A 270 -50.58 -29.02 -6.90
N THR A 271 -51.36 -29.65 -6.02
CA THR A 271 -51.46 -31.11 -5.84
C THR A 271 -52.05 -31.86 -7.04
N PRO A 272 -51.39 -32.91 -7.58
CA PRO A 272 -51.93 -33.74 -8.66
C PRO A 272 -52.81 -34.91 -8.16
N THR A 273 -53.76 -35.35 -8.99
CA THR A 273 -54.63 -36.52 -8.76
C THR A 273 -54.22 -37.71 -9.66
N ARG A 274 -54.64 -38.93 -9.28
CA ARG A 274 -54.05 -40.23 -9.65
C ARG A 274 -54.10 -40.65 -11.14
N THR A 275 -53.11 -41.47 -11.50
CA THR A 275 -52.83 -42.08 -12.82
C THR A 275 -53.26 -43.57 -12.91
N PRO A 276 -53.50 -44.11 -14.12
CA PRO A 276 -53.19 -45.51 -14.46
C PRO A 276 -52.21 -45.67 -15.66
N THR A 277 -51.62 -46.86 -15.77
CA THR A 277 -50.27 -47.19 -16.32
C THR A 277 -50.34 -47.99 -17.67
N PRO A 278 -49.25 -48.52 -18.28
CA PRO A 278 -48.18 -47.90 -19.09
C PRO A 278 -48.05 -48.44 -20.56
N ILE A 279 -47.15 -47.86 -21.38
CA ILE A 279 -46.43 -48.52 -22.51
C ILE A 279 -44.95 -48.00 -22.52
N PRO A 280 -43.91 -48.80 -22.88
CA PRO A 280 -42.50 -48.51 -22.47
C PRO A 280 -41.57 -47.94 -23.58
N THR A 281 -40.26 -47.89 -23.25
CA THR A 281 -39.05 -47.48 -24.03
C THR A 281 -38.80 -45.96 -24.13
N SER A 282 -37.58 -45.42 -23.98
CA SER A 282 -36.22 -46.03 -23.94
C SER A 282 -35.29 -45.41 -22.88
N THR A 283 -34.21 -46.13 -22.53
CA THR A 283 -33.22 -45.78 -21.49
C THR A 283 -32.14 -44.80 -21.98
N PRO A 284 -31.73 -43.80 -21.18
CA PRO A 284 -30.42 -43.14 -21.27
C PRO A 284 -29.51 -43.39 -20.05
N SER A 285 -28.22 -43.04 -20.22
CA SER A 285 -27.07 -43.28 -19.32
C SER A 285 -27.18 -42.75 -17.88
N PRO A 286 -26.37 -43.27 -16.94
CA PRO A 286 -26.32 -42.79 -15.55
C PRO A 286 -25.63 -41.42 -15.41
N THR A 287 -26.20 -40.58 -14.55
CA THR A 287 -25.60 -39.32 -14.06
C THR A 287 -24.54 -39.63 -12.99
N PRO A 288 -23.38 -38.94 -12.96
CA PRO A 288 -22.35 -39.16 -11.95
C PRO A 288 -22.81 -38.77 -10.53
N VAL A 289 -22.40 -39.55 -9.54
CA VAL A 289 -22.62 -39.26 -8.11
C VAL A 289 -21.47 -38.38 -7.62
N ILE A 290 -21.80 -37.17 -7.14
CA ILE A 290 -20.83 -36.32 -6.44
C ILE A 290 -20.77 -36.76 -4.97
N THR A 291 -19.58 -37.11 -4.51
CA THR A 291 -19.29 -37.42 -3.10
C THR A 291 -19.17 -36.12 -2.31
N PRO A 292 -19.78 -35.99 -1.11
CA PRO A 292 -19.62 -34.78 -0.29
C PRO A 292 -18.17 -34.62 0.20
N PRO A 293 -17.69 -33.38 0.39
CA PRO A 293 -16.33 -33.11 0.89
C PRO A 293 -16.16 -33.59 2.34
N PRO A 294 -14.90 -33.84 2.78
CA PRO A 294 -14.62 -34.28 4.14
C PRO A 294 -15.01 -33.22 5.18
N PRO A 295 -15.33 -33.63 6.42
CA PRO A 295 -15.69 -32.68 7.48
C PRO A 295 -14.52 -31.76 7.81
N ILE A 296 -14.85 -30.48 8.00
CA ILE A 296 -13.92 -29.41 8.35
C ILE A 296 -13.17 -29.72 9.65
N SER A 297 -11.85 -29.55 9.63
CA SER A 297 -11.01 -29.63 10.84
C SER A 297 -11.41 -28.52 11.82
N PRO A 298 -11.46 -28.77 13.14
CA PRO A 298 -11.76 -27.71 14.11
C PRO A 298 -10.69 -26.61 14.07
N THR A 299 -11.16 -25.37 14.19
CA THR A 299 -10.35 -24.15 14.27
C THR A 299 -9.25 -24.29 15.32
N PRO A 300 -7.99 -23.91 15.03
CA PRO A 300 -6.95 -23.92 16.05
C PRO A 300 -7.35 -22.99 17.19
N SER A 301 -7.37 -23.52 18.43
CA SER A 301 -7.52 -22.68 19.62
C SER A 301 -6.31 -21.78 19.74
N VAL A 302 -6.52 -20.48 19.93
CA VAL A 302 -5.46 -19.52 20.23
C VAL A 302 -4.74 -19.98 21.50
N VAL A 303 -3.52 -20.47 21.35
CA VAL A 303 -2.61 -20.69 22.48
C VAL A 303 -2.17 -19.31 22.95
N PRO A 304 -2.40 -18.91 24.21
CA PRO A 304 -1.93 -17.63 24.69
C PRO A 304 -0.40 -17.58 24.63
N THR A 305 0.14 -16.55 24.00
CA THR A 305 1.58 -16.33 23.85
C THR A 305 2.27 -16.40 25.23
N PRO A 306 3.39 -17.14 25.38
CA PRO A 306 4.07 -17.25 26.67
C PRO A 306 4.44 -15.87 27.22
N LYS A 307 4.29 -15.68 28.54
CA LYS A 307 4.86 -14.50 29.20
C LYS A 307 6.38 -14.47 28.99
N PRO A 308 6.99 -13.29 28.79
CA PRO A 308 8.42 -13.19 28.56
C PRO A 308 9.21 -13.72 29.76
N VAL A 309 10.33 -14.37 29.46
CA VAL A 309 11.17 -15.09 30.42
C VAL A 309 12.50 -14.35 30.56
N ILE A 310 13.04 -14.30 31.79
CA ILE A 310 14.38 -13.77 32.07
C ILE A 310 15.41 -14.66 31.36
N GLY A 311 16.34 -14.05 30.61
CA GLY A 311 17.37 -14.78 29.87
C GLY A 311 18.33 -13.85 29.11
N PRO A 312 19.41 -14.40 28.54
CA PRO A 312 20.43 -13.61 27.84
C PRO A 312 20.03 -13.28 26.39
N ILE A 313 20.61 -12.20 25.86
CA ILE A 313 20.66 -11.99 24.41
C ILE A 313 21.96 -12.59 23.91
N THR A 314 21.85 -13.70 23.19
CA THR A 314 22.96 -14.37 22.50
C THR A 314 22.96 -14.04 21.01
N GLY A 315 24.03 -14.39 20.30
CA GLY A 315 24.11 -14.29 18.83
C GLY A 315 25.55 -14.42 18.33
N ARG A 316 25.79 -14.05 17.06
CA ARG A 316 27.09 -14.13 16.40
C ARG A 316 27.47 -12.82 15.71
N VAL A 317 28.68 -12.34 15.95
CA VAL A 317 29.30 -11.24 15.20
C VAL A 317 30.18 -11.83 14.08
N TYR A 318 29.97 -11.40 12.83
CA TYR A 318 30.70 -11.94 11.68
C TYR A 318 30.99 -10.88 10.60
N ASP A 319 32.00 -11.13 9.75
CA ASP A 319 32.36 -10.28 8.62
C ASP A 319 31.35 -10.50 7.48
N ARG A 320 30.67 -9.42 7.07
CA ARG A 320 29.58 -9.47 6.07
C ARG A 320 30.03 -9.90 4.66
N ILE A 321 31.33 -9.82 4.35
CA ILE A 321 31.91 -10.17 3.05
C ILE A 321 32.44 -11.61 3.04
N THR A 322 33.02 -12.09 4.13
CA THR A 322 33.62 -13.45 4.20
C THR A 322 32.75 -14.49 4.91
N GLY A 323 31.83 -14.07 5.79
CA GLY A 323 31.03 -14.94 6.65
C GLY A 323 31.77 -15.47 7.90
N GLU A 324 33.04 -15.10 8.06
CA GLU A 324 33.88 -15.54 9.18
C GLU A 324 33.53 -14.82 10.49
N GLY A 325 33.68 -15.51 11.62
CA GLY A 325 33.42 -14.94 12.94
C GLY A 325 34.40 -13.82 13.29
N ILE A 326 33.92 -12.76 13.96
CA ILE A 326 34.76 -11.67 14.45
C ILE A 326 34.88 -11.78 15.97
N PRO A 327 36.06 -12.13 16.51
CA PRO A 327 36.24 -12.34 17.94
C PRO A 327 36.53 -11.04 18.71
N ASN A 328 36.28 -11.04 20.01
CA ASN A 328 36.53 -9.92 20.92
C ASN A 328 35.74 -8.63 20.59
N VAL A 329 34.59 -8.74 19.95
CA VAL A 329 33.63 -7.64 19.74
C VAL A 329 32.72 -7.53 20.96
N TYR A 330 32.49 -6.32 21.44
CA TYR A 330 31.80 -6.07 22.70
C TYR A 330 30.34 -5.72 22.45
N VAL A 331 29.41 -6.64 22.73
CA VAL A 331 27.97 -6.43 22.49
C VAL A 331 27.28 -5.97 23.77
N ARG A 332 26.51 -4.89 23.70
CA ARG A 332 25.83 -4.26 24.86
C ARG A 332 24.33 -4.19 24.64
N ALA A 333 23.57 -4.50 25.67
CA ALA A 333 22.13 -4.28 25.75
C ALA A 333 21.82 -3.24 26.85
N LEU A 334 21.19 -2.13 26.49
CA LEU A 334 20.90 -1.00 27.38
C LEU A 334 19.38 -0.74 27.45
N GLY A 335 18.79 -0.77 28.64
CA GLY A 335 17.35 -0.54 28.83
C GLY A 335 17.01 0.03 30.21
N ALA A 336 15.72 0.20 30.48
CA ALA A 336 15.21 0.20 31.85
C ALA A 336 14.75 -1.23 32.16
N PRO A 337 14.94 -1.77 33.38
CA PRO A 337 15.56 -1.17 34.56
C PRO A 337 17.08 -1.36 34.67
N GLY A 338 17.79 -1.78 33.60
CA GLY A 338 19.24 -2.03 33.68
C GLY A 338 19.95 -2.29 32.34
N SER A 339 21.20 -2.72 32.39
CA SER A 339 22.03 -3.03 31.22
C SER A 339 22.89 -4.27 31.45
N SER A 340 23.22 -4.98 30.37
CA SER A 340 24.18 -6.07 30.39
C SER A 340 24.99 -6.14 29.09
N ALA A 341 26.08 -6.92 29.08
CA ALA A 341 27.01 -6.96 27.97
C ALA A 341 27.80 -8.27 27.87
N GLY A 342 28.15 -8.63 26.63
CA GLY A 342 28.90 -9.81 26.26
C GLY A 342 30.11 -9.47 25.39
N ILE A 343 30.98 -10.46 25.18
CA ILE A 343 32.13 -10.37 24.25
C ILE A 343 32.07 -11.59 23.34
N SER A 344 32.28 -11.41 22.03
CA SER A 344 32.34 -12.53 21.10
C SER A 344 33.58 -13.41 21.28
N ASP A 345 33.39 -14.73 21.18
CA ASP A 345 34.45 -15.74 21.20
C ASP A 345 35.19 -15.85 19.86
N ASP A 346 36.15 -16.79 19.76
CA ASP A 346 36.99 -17.02 18.59
C ASP A 346 36.19 -17.32 17.29
N ASP A 347 34.97 -17.87 17.41
CA ASP A 347 34.06 -18.17 16.29
C ASP A 347 33.00 -17.08 16.06
N GLY A 348 33.04 -16.00 16.85
CA GLY A 348 32.17 -14.83 16.77
C GLY A 348 30.94 -14.86 17.70
N TYR A 349 30.71 -15.93 18.47
CA TYR A 349 29.51 -16.07 19.30
C TYR A 349 29.61 -15.28 20.60
N TYR A 350 28.53 -14.59 20.99
CA TYR A 350 28.46 -13.80 22.22
C TYR A 350 27.18 -14.13 23.02
N ASP A 351 27.22 -13.77 24.31
CA ASP A 351 26.13 -13.87 25.28
C ASP A 351 26.19 -12.62 26.17
N THR A 352 25.12 -11.83 26.25
CA THR A 352 25.08 -10.61 27.07
C THR A 352 24.80 -10.86 28.55
N GLY A 353 24.48 -12.07 28.98
CA GLY A 353 24.02 -12.41 30.32
C GLY A 353 22.55 -12.09 30.57
N ASP A 354 21.96 -12.71 31.60
CA ASP A 354 20.53 -12.64 31.90
C ASP A 354 19.99 -11.21 32.02
N LEU A 355 19.00 -10.88 31.19
CA LEU A 355 18.23 -9.65 31.25
C LEU A 355 16.82 -9.90 31.78
N ASN A 356 16.24 -8.87 32.41
CA ASN A 356 14.82 -8.89 32.76
C ASN A 356 13.97 -8.81 31.47
N ALA A 357 12.71 -9.23 31.57
CA ALA A 357 11.73 -9.03 30.51
C ALA A 357 11.35 -7.54 30.39
N ASP A 358 12.10 -6.78 29.60
CA ASP A 358 11.91 -5.35 29.35
C ASP A 358 12.50 -4.93 27.98
N LEU A 359 12.45 -3.64 27.64
CA LEU A 359 12.94 -3.09 26.38
C LEU A 359 14.42 -2.69 26.44
N TYR A 360 15.22 -3.15 25.48
CA TYR A 360 16.66 -2.87 25.38
C TYR A 360 17.09 -2.45 23.96
N THR A 361 17.97 -1.45 23.87
CA THR A 361 18.76 -1.12 22.67
C THR A 361 20.02 -1.98 22.66
N VAL A 362 20.36 -2.63 21.54
CA VAL A 362 21.51 -3.55 21.45
C VAL A 362 22.51 -3.05 20.40
N TYR A 363 23.82 -3.09 20.70
CA TYR A 363 24.85 -2.65 19.74
C TYR A 363 26.19 -3.37 19.93
N ALA A 364 26.94 -3.47 18.83
CA ALA A 364 28.27 -4.09 18.77
C ALA A 364 29.37 -3.02 18.67
N ASP A 365 30.13 -2.90 19.76
CA ASP A 365 31.26 -1.98 19.94
C ASP A 365 32.57 -2.71 19.59
N VAL A 366 33.28 -2.23 18.57
CA VAL A 366 34.55 -2.77 18.08
C VAL A 366 35.76 -2.00 18.61
N PHE A 367 35.70 -1.42 19.81
CA PHE A 367 36.77 -0.60 20.41
C PHE A 367 38.20 -1.19 20.29
N LEU A 368 38.32 -2.52 20.35
CA LEU A 368 39.56 -3.29 20.20
C LEU A 368 39.85 -3.74 18.75
N GLN A 369 38.82 -3.82 17.91
CA GLN A 369 38.79 -4.30 16.51
C GLN A 369 38.53 -3.13 15.54
N ARG A 370 39.37 -2.09 15.58
CA ARG A 370 39.23 -0.83 14.80
C ARG A 370 39.22 -0.97 13.27
N ASP A 371 39.43 -2.18 12.78
CA ASP A 371 39.36 -2.53 11.35
C ASP A 371 37.92 -2.74 10.87
N TYR A 372 36.93 -2.81 11.76
CA TYR A 372 35.51 -2.98 11.44
C TYR A 372 34.69 -1.74 11.81
N LYS A 373 33.50 -1.60 11.22
CA LYS A 373 32.52 -0.57 11.59
C LYS A 373 31.59 -1.08 12.69
N GLU A 374 31.31 -0.24 13.69
CA GLU A 374 30.28 -0.47 14.71
C GLU A 374 28.88 -0.52 14.09
N GLN A 375 27.96 -1.27 14.71
CA GLN A 375 26.55 -1.35 14.32
C GLN A 375 25.63 -1.30 15.54
N PHE A 376 24.46 -0.68 15.38
CA PHE A 376 23.48 -0.40 16.43
C PHE A 376 22.08 -0.88 16.00
N TYR A 377 21.31 -1.42 16.94
CA TYR A 377 19.92 -1.84 16.75
C TYR A 377 19.05 -1.19 17.84
N ASN A 378 18.04 -0.42 17.42
CA ASN A 378 16.96 0.11 18.24
C ASN A 378 15.60 -0.30 17.62
N GLN A 379 14.51 -0.26 18.38
CA GLN A 379 13.20 -0.76 17.92
C GLN A 379 12.38 0.21 17.04
N ARG A 380 12.92 1.35 16.57
CA ARG A 380 12.22 2.26 15.62
C ARG A 380 13.18 3.00 14.68
N ASP A 381 12.99 2.72 13.39
CA ASP A 381 13.30 3.42 12.14
C ASP A 381 14.73 3.87 11.77
N THR A 382 15.17 3.29 10.64
CA THR A 382 15.94 3.89 9.53
C THR A 382 17.28 4.59 9.80
N ILE A 383 18.32 3.79 10.07
CA ILE A 383 19.50 3.83 9.18
C ILE A 383 19.74 2.44 8.59
N ILE A 384 20.12 2.45 7.31
CA ILE A 384 20.39 1.32 6.40
C ILE A 384 21.10 0.14 7.11
N GLU A 385 20.51 -1.06 6.98
CA GLU A 385 21.04 -2.41 7.33
C GLU A 385 20.69 -3.11 8.66
N SER A 386 19.65 -2.73 9.41
CA SER A 386 19.12 -3.56 10.52
C SER A 386 17.92 -4.43 10.09
N THR A 387 17.96 -5.73 10.36
CA THR A 387 16.79 -6.64 10.33
C THR A 387 16.18 -6.84 11.71
N ASP A 388 14.90 -7.22 11.76
CA ASP A 388 14.09 -7.26 12.98
C ASP A 388 14.56 -8.23 14.08
N VAL A 389 14.23 -7.86 15.31
CA VAL A 389 14.43 -8.66 16.52
C VAL A 389 13.15 -8.60 17.37
N PRO A 390 12.23 -9.58 17.26
CA PRO A 390 10.99 -9.58 18.02
C PRO A 390 11.21 -9.72 19.54
N SER A 391 10.15 -9.41 20.31
CA SER A 391 10.11 -9.27 21.77
C SER A 391 10.19 -10.59 22.56
N ASN A 392 11.12 -11.46 22.15
CA ASN A 392 11.45 -12.77 22.72
C ASN A 392 12.76 -13.37 22.13
N SER A 393 13.52 -12.62 21.32
CA SER A 393 14.69 -13.15 20.61
C SER A 393 15.93 -13.35 21.48
N SER A 394 16.29 -14.61 21.70
CA SER A 394 17.68 -15.05 21.84
C SER A 394 18.26 -15.31 20.44
N GLY A 395 19.31 -14.61 20.01
CA GLY A 395 19.97 -14.80 18.70
C GLY A 395 20.02 -13.56 17.80
N ILE A 396 20.60 -12.44 18.26
CA ILE A 396 20.85 -11.26 17.40
C ILE A 396 22.24 -11.37 16.77
N ASP A 397 22.32 -11.53 15.45
CA ASP A 397 23.60 -11.58 14.75
C ASP A 397 24.01 -10.19 14.20
N PHE A 398 25.32 -9.90 14.19
CA PHE A 398 25.91 -8.62 13.79
C PHE A 398 26.83 -8.77 12.57
N PRO A 399 26.35 -8.45 11.35
CA PRO A 399 27.13 -8.55 10.12
C PRO A 399 27.96 -7.28 9.84
N LEU A 400 29.19 -7.22 10.36
CA LEU A 400 30.03 -6.02 10.30
C LEU A 400 30.80 -5.89 8.97
N TYR A 401 31.00 -4.65 8.51
CA TYR A 401 31.89 -4.35 7.38
C TYR A 401 33.30 -3.97 7.83
N LYS A 402 34.31 -4.43 7.08
CA LYS A 402 35.67 -3.96 7.22
C LYS A 402 35.85 -2.54 6.68
N VAL A 403 36.54 -1.69 7.43
CA VAL A 403 36.82 -0.29 7.10
C VAL A 403 37.65 -0.21 5.82
N GLY A 404 37.09 0.42 4.78
CA GLY A 404 37.76 0.64 3.49
C GLY A 404 37.33 -0.29 2.36
N ALA A 405 36.48 -1.29 2.60
CA ALA A 405 35.82 -2.04 1.54
C ALA A 405 34.62 -1.25 0.98
N VAL A 406 34.64 -0.93 -0.33
CA VAL A 406 33.50 -0.35 -1.04
C VAL A 406 33.33 -1.09 -2.37
N PRO A 407 32.20 -1.79 -2.62
CA PRO A 407 31.91 -2.33 -3.94
C PRO A 407 31.56 -1.17 -4.90
N THR A 408 32.17 -1.15 -6.07
CA THR A 408 31.90 -0.13 -7.10
C THR A 408 30.52 -0.33 -7.74
N PRO A 409 29.60 0.64 -7.67
CA PRO A 409 28.38 0.60 -8.46
C PRO A 409 28.64 1.07 -9.90
N THR A 410 28.23 0.28 -10.89
CA THR A 410 28.13 0.73 -12.29
C THR A 410 26.67 0.78 -12.68
N ALA A 411 26.03 1.93 -12.49
CA ALA A 411 24.70 2.18 -13.01
C ALA A 411 24.78 2.62 -14.48
N THR A 412 24.09 1.90 -15.37
CA THR A 412 23.65 2.43 -16.67
C THR A 412 22.17 2.80 -16.50
N PRO A 413 21.71 3.98 -16.96
CA PRO A 413 20.33 4.41 -16.70
C PRO A 413 19.30 3.48 -17.35
N THR A 414 18.28 3.11 -16.58
CA THR A 414 17.06 2.46 -17.08
C THR A 414 16.37 3.39 -18.09
N PRO A 415 16.05 2.95 -19.31
CA PRO A 415 15.39 3.79 -20.29
C PRO A 415 13.92 4.08 -19.91
N ILE A 416 13.49 5.31 -20.19
CA ILE A 416 12.13 5.80 -19.89
C ILE A 416 11.15 5.19 -20.89
N TYR A 417 10.12 4.47 -20.42
CA TYR A 417 9.13 3.83 -21.27
C TYR A 417 8.01 4.79 -21.72
N LEU A 418 8.16 5.36 -22.91
CA LEU A 418 7.10 6.12 -23.58
C LEU A 418 6.09 5.19 -24.27
N ASN A 419 4.89 5.07 -23.69
CA ASN A 419 3.62 4.67 -24.32
C ASN A 419 3.73 3.49 -25.31
N SER A 420 4.59 2.53 -24.99
CA SER A 420 4.88 1.36 -25.81
C SER A 420 4.71 0.16 -24.90
N SER A 421 3.62 -0.57 -25.09
CA SER A 421 3.42 -1.89 -24.49
C SER A 421 4.58 -2.79 -24.93
N ILE A 422 5.37 -3.23 -23.96
CA ILE A 422 6.42 -4.21 -24.19
C ILE A 422 5.71 -5.54 -24.43
N ASP A 423 6.10 -6.24 -25.49
CA ASP A 423 5.71 -7.62 -25.75
C ASP A 423 7.01 -8.43 -25.91
N SER A 424 7.06 -9.66 -25.41
CA SER A 424 8.26 -10.48 -25.35
C SER A 424 7.94 -11.91 -25.75
N GLY A 425 8.50 -12.34 -26.88
CA GLY A 425 8.31 -13.66 -27.47
C GLY A 425 9.59 -14.10 -28.16
N ASP A 426 9.73 -15.40 -28.43
CA ASP A 426 10.85 -15.96 -29.20
C ASP A 426 10.61 -15.70 -30.70
N TYR A 427 11.10 -14.58 -31.21
CA TYR A 427 10.87 -14.15 -32.60
C TYR A 427 11.94 -14.68 -33.57
N TYR A 428 13.02 -15.27 -33.05
CA TYR A 428 14.05 -15.96 -33.85
C TYR A 428 13.92 -17.49 -33.88
N GLY A 429 13.16 -18.09 -32.96
CA GLY A 429 13.04 -19.55 -32.78
C GLY A 429 14.29 -20.17 -32.14
N ASP A 430 14.94 -19.47 -31.21
CA ASP A 430 16.18 -19.93 -30.56
C ASP A 430 16.00 -20.51 -29.15
N GLY A 431 14.75 -20.51 -28.66
CA GLY A 431 14.35 -20.96 -27.32
C GLY A 431 14.42 -19.87 -26.26
N THR A 432 14.65 -18.59 -26.63
CA THR A 432 14.74 -17.47 -25.69
C THR A 432 13.87 -16.28 -26.13
N SER A 433 13.45 -15.43 -25.18
CA SER A 433 12.59 -14.29 -25.48
C SER A 433 13.38 -13.10 -26.04
N ASP A 434 12.90 -12.57 -27.16
CA ASP A 434 13.47 -11.43 -27.88
C ASP A 434 12.88 -10.08 -27.48
N ILE A 435 13.66 -9.03 -27.75
CA ILE A 435 13.27 -7.64 -27.49
C ILE A 435 12.37 -7.14 -28.63
N ALA A 436 11.10 -6.90 -28.31
CA ALA A 436 10.15 -6.22 -29.19
C ALA A 436 9.53 -4.97 -28.56
N VAL A 437 9.09 -4.05 -29.43
CA VAL A 437 8.38 -2.82 -29.04
C VAL A 437 7.16 -2.68 -29.92
N PHE A 438 5.97 -2.69 -29.33
CA PHE A 438 4.74 -2.26 -30.00
C PHE A 438 4.42 -0.80 -29.68
N ARG A 439 4.05 -0.01 -30.70
CA ARG A 439 3.63 1.40 -30.54
C ARG A 439 2.18 1.57 -31.00
N PRO A 440 1.19 1.54 -30.08
CA PRO A 440 -0.23 1.61 -30.40
C PRO A 440 -0.58 2.80 -31.32
N SER A 441 0.00 3.98 -31.08
CA SER A 441 -0.23 5.20 -31.88
C SER A 441 0.03 5.07 -33.39
N SER A 442 0.76 4.03 -33.82
CA SER A 442 1.07 3.76 -35.24
C SER A 442 0.85 2.31 -35.66
N GLY A 443 0.57 1.39 -34.72
CA GLY A 443 0.61 -0.04 -34.97
C GLY A 443 2.01 -0.58 -35.31
N LEU A 444 3.08 0.15 -34.97
CA LEU A 444 4.45 -0.28 -35.29
C LEU A 444 4.92 -1.37 -34.32
N TRP A 445 5.25 -2.53 -34.87
CA TRP A 445 6.10 -3.53 -34.25
C TRP A 445 7.54 -3.30 -34.68
N ALA A 446 8.45 -3.20 -33.70
CA ALA A 446 9.88 -3.17 -33.94
C ALA A 446 10.55 -4.25 -33.09
N ILE A 447 10.83 -5.38 -33.72
CA ILE A 447 11.49 -6.54 -33.10
C ILE A 447 12.99 -6.42 -33.41
N GLN A 448 13.84 -6.51 -32.38
CA GLN A 448 15.26 -6.19 -32.50
C GLN A 448 15.97 -7.19 -33.43
N GLY A 449 16.37 -6.71 -34.61
CA GLY A 449 17.12 -7.50 -35.59
C GLY A 449 16.28 -8.48 -36.43
N VAL A 450 15.02 -8.77 -36.05
CA VAL A 450 14.09 -9.60 -36.84
C VAL A 450 13.41 -8.74 -37.91
N THR A 451 12.56 -7.79 -37.52
CA THR A 451 11.71 -7.03 -38.46
C THR A 451 11.20 -5.71 -37.89
N ARG A 452 10.74 -4.83 -38.78
CA ARG A 452 9.92 -3.67 -38.45
C ARG A 452 8.70 -3.66 -39.37
N VAL A 453 7.50 -3.71 -38.80
CA VAL A 453 6.27 -3.86 -39.55
C VAL A 453 5.11 -3.14 -38.86
N TYR A 454 4.19 -2.61 -39.67
CA TYR A 454 2.97 -1.96 -39.18
C TYR A 454 1.81 -2.96 -39.20
N PHE A 455 1.25 -3.25 -38.03
CA PHE A 455 0.14 -4.16 -37.82
C PHE A 455 -0.59 -3.83 -36.51
N GLY A 456 -1.86 -3.46 -36.60
CA GLY A 456 -2.64 -2.86 -35.50
C GLY A 456 -2.76 -1.34 -35.62
N GLY A 457 -3.22 -0.68 -34.57
CA GLY A 457 -3.42 0.77 -34.49
C GLY A 457 -3.76 1.26 -33.08
N GLY A 458 -4.22 2.51 -32.97
CA GLY A 458 -4.48 3.15 -31.69
C GLY A 458 -5.61 2.46 -30.93
N GLY A 459 -5.34 2.04 -29.68
CA GLY A 459 -6.26 1.26 -28.85
C GLY A 459 -6.09 -0.25 -28.96
N ASP A 460 -5.22 -0.75 -29.84
CA ASP A 460 -4.87 -2.16 -29.87
C ASP A 460 -3.81 -2.47 -28.79
N LEU A 461 -3.92 -3.65 -28.16
CA LEU A 461 -2.92 -4.24 -27.28
C LEU A 461 -2.12 -5.32 -28.06
N PRO A 462 -0.81 -5.47 -27.81
CA PRO A 462 -0.03 -6.58 -28.39
C PRO A 462 -0.38 -7.88 -27.65
N ALA A 463 -0.26 -9.01 -28.35
CA ALA A 463 -0.59 -10.33 -27.80
C ALA A 463 0.17 -11.46 -28.52
N SER A 464 1.50 -11.33 -28.67
CA SER A 464 2.32 -12.31 -29.40
C SER A 464 2.30 -13.73 -28.81
N GLY A 465 2.64 -14.71 -29.64
CA GLY A 465 2.68 -16.13 -29.29
C GLY A 465 2.80 -17.01 -30.54
N ASP A 466 3.19 -18.26 -30.40
CA ASP A 466 3.33 -19.23 -31.50
C ASP A 466 1.96 -19.80 -31.87
N TYR A 467 1.22 -19.16 -32.80
CA TYR A 467 -0.17 -19.56 -33.12
C TYR A 467 -0.28 -20.51 -34.31
N ASP A 468 0.81 -20.83 -35.01
CA ASP A 468 0.83 -21.87 -36.06
C ASP A 468 1.71 -23.10 -35.75
N GLY A 469 2.45 -23.08 -34.64
CA GLY A 469 3.21 -24.21 -34.11
C GLY A 469 4.59 -24.39 -34.77
N ASP A 470 5.18 -23.34 -35.33
CA ASP A 470 6.47 -23.39 -36.01
C ASP A 470 7.69 -23.23 -35.08
N GLY A 471 7.45 -22.90 -33.80
CA GLY A 471 8.46 -22.64 -32.78
C GLY A 471 8.87 -21.17 -32.68
N THR A 472 8.19 -20.26 -33.38
CA THR A 472 8.43 -18.80 -33.32
C THR A 472 7.18 -18.03 -32.91
N SER A 473 7.36 -16.83 -32.34
CA SER A 473 6.26 -15.98 -31.90
C SER A 473 5.69 -15.15 -33.04
N ASP A 474 4.40 -15.29 -33.33
CA ASP A 474 3.69 -14.46 -34.28
C ASP A 474 3.33 -13.08 -33.71
N LEU A 475 3.20 -12.12 -34.63
CA LEU A 475 2.67 -10.81 -34.31
C LEU A 475 1.14 -10.87 -34.26
N ALA A 476 0.56 -10.68 -33.07
CA ALA A 476 -0.90 -10.58 -32.91
C ALA A 476 -1.29 -9.35 -32.08
N ILE A 477 -2.50 -8.86 -32.32
CA ILE A 477 -3.11 -7.79 -31.52
C ILE A 477 -4.48 -8.21 -30.99
N PHE A 478 -4.83 -7.64 -29.84
CA PHE A 478 -6.17 -7.64 -29.27
C PHE A 478 -6.77 -6.24 -29.28
N ARG A 479 -8.02 -6.10 -29.72
CA ARG A 479 -8.79 -4.84 -29.64
C ARG A 479 -9.98 -5.00 -28.72
N ASP A 480 -9.83 -4.51 -27.50
CA ASP A 480 -10.78 -4.53 -26.40
C ASP A 480 -12.20 -4.11 -26.81
N SER A 481 -12.35 -2.95 -27.46
CA SER A 481 -13.61 -2.35 -27.90
C SER A 481 -14.45 -3.21 -28.85
N THR A 482 -13.87 -4.29 -29.38
CA THR A 482 -14.55 -5.27 -30.23
C THR A 482 -14.33 -6.72 -29.81
N GLY A 483 -13.48 -7.01 -28.83
CA GLY A 483 -13.00 -8.36 -28.53
C GLY A 483 -12.25 -9.03 -29.68
N LEU A 484 -11.64 -8.25 -30.59
CA LEU A 484 -11.00 -8.78 -31.80
C LEU A 484 -9.56 -9.21 -31.51
N TRP A 485 -9.29 -10.49 -31.73
CA TRP A 485 -7.95 -11.04 -31.94
C TRP A 485 -7.62 -11.00 -33.43
N ALA A 486 -6.50 -10.40 -33.80
CA ALA A 486 -5.97 -10.46 -35.15
C ALA A 486 -4.52 -10.93 -35.13
N ILE A 487 -4.29 -12.15 -35.61
CA ILE A 487 -2.98 -12.79 -35.68
C ILE A 487 -2.46 -12.65 -37.11
N ARG A 488 -1.26 -12.07 -37.28
CA ARG A 488 -0.81 -11.50 -38.56
C ARG A 488 -0.47 -12.56 -39.61
N GLY A 489 -1.47 -12.87 -40.44
CA GLY A 489 -1.32 -13.80 -41.56
C GLY A 489 -1.96 -15.16 -41.29
N ILE A 490 -2.33 -15.43 -40.04
CA ILE A 490 -2.93 -16.69 -39.59
C ILE A 490 -4.46 -16.54 -39.49
N SER A 491 -4.96 -15.71 -38.58
CA SER A 491 -6.41 -15.66 -38.29
C SER A 491 -6.93 -14.31 -37.79
N ARG A 492 -8.27 -14.20 -37.76
CA ARG A 492 -9.01 -13.13 -37.09
C ARG A 492 -10.22 -13.74 -36.40
N THR A 493 -10.26 -13.61 -35.08
CA THR A 493 -11.24 -14.26 -34.21
C THR A 493 -11.80 -13.25 -33.22
N TYR A 494 -13.07 -13.39 -32.82
CA TYR A 494 -13.69 -12.53 -31.82
C TYR A 494 -13.88 -13.32 -30.54
N PHE A 495 -13.17 -12.93 -29.49
CA PHE A 495 -13.19 -13.56 -28.16
C PHE A 495 -12.76 -12.54 -27.10
N GLY A 496 -13.65 -12.27 -26.14
CA GLY A 496 -13.53 -11.16 -25.20
C GLY A 496 -14.42 -9.96 -25.56
N ALA A 497 -14.27 -8.88 -24.80
CA ALA A 497 -15.02 -7.62 -24.87
C ALA A 497 -14.19 -6.46 -24.29
N GLY A 498 -14.79 -5.27 -24.16
CA GLY A 498 -14.13 -4.11 -23.57
C GLY A 498 -13.66 -4.38 -22.13
N SER A 499 -12.48 -3.87 -21.79
CA SER A 499 -11.79 -4.08 -20.50
C SER A 499 -11.31 -5.51 -20.20
N ASP A 500 -11.43 -6.45 -21.14
CA ASP A 500 -10.73 -7.74 -21.03
C ASP A 500 -9.24 -7.57 -21.39
N ILE A 501 -8.35 -8.31 -20.73
CA ILE A 501 -6.90 -8.30 -20.97
C ILE A 501 -6.52 -9.55 -21.78
N PRO A 502 -5.74 -9.42 -22.86
CA PRO A 502 -5.25 -10.59 -23.61
C PRO A 502 -4.21 -11.37 -22.78
N VAL A 503 -4.42 -12.67 -22.65
CA VAL A 503 -3.52 -13.63 -21.99
C VAL A 503 -3.33 -14.84 -22.90
N PRO A 504 -2.51 -14.73 -23.96
CA PRO A 504 -2.22 -15.86 -24.84
C PRO A 504 -1.30 -16.88 -24.14
N GLY A 505 -1.45 -18.17 -24.46
CA GLY A 505 -0.58 -19.23 -23.96
C GLY A 505 -1.04 -20.62 -24.40
N ASP A 506 -0.14 -21.62 -24.36
CA ASP A 506 -0.51 -23.01 -24.58
C ASP A 506 -1.25 -23.55 -23.33
N TYR A 507 -2.59 -23.49 -23.36
CA TYR A 507 -3.43 -23.94 -22.26
C TYR A 507 -3.77 -25.43 -22.32
N ASN A 508 -3.48 -26.09 -23.45
CA ASN A 508 -3.92 -27.47 -23.73
C ASN A 508 -2.76 -28.48 -23.76
N GLY A 509 -1.51 -28.00 -23.93
CA GLY A 509 -0.27 -28.75 -23.93
C GLY A 509 0.14 -29.34 -25.28
N ASP A 510 -0.36 -28.80 -26.40
CA ASP A 510 -0.04 -29.27 -27.75
C ASP A 510 1.14 -28.54 -28.41
N GLY A 511 1.70 -27.52 -27.74
CA GLY A 511 2.80 -26.70 -28.25
C GLY A 511 2.35 -25.55 -29.15
N ILE A 512 1.05 -25.28 -29.26
CA ILE A 512 0.49 -24.13 -29.97
C ILE A 512 -0.11 -23.16 -28.95
N CYS A 513 0.07 -21.86 -29.18
CA CYS A 513 -0.50 -20.80 -28.37
C CYS A 513 -2.01 -20.68 -28.61
N ASP A 514 -2.82 -20.82 -27.56
CA ASP A 514 -4.25 -20.55 -27.58
C ASP A 514 -4.52 -19.05 -27.31
N ILE A 515 -5.65 -18.53 -27.84
CA ILE A 515 -6.15 -17.21 -27.42
C ILE A 515 -6.84 -17.31 -26.05
N GLY A 516 -6.39 -16.51 -25.09
CA GLY A 516 -6.98 -16.41 -23.75
C GLY A 516 -7.28 -14.97 -23.40
N ILE A 517 -8.33 -14.73 -22.60
CA ILE A 517 -8.66 -13.41 -22.03
C ILE A 517 -8.79 -13.53 -20.52
N PHE A 518 -8.47 -12.44 -19.82
CA PHE A 518 -8.73 -12.27 -18.40
C PHE A 518 -9.63 -11.04 -18.19
N ARG A 519 -10.80 -11.25 -17.59
CA ARG A 519 -11.76 -10.21 -17.24
C ARG A 519 -11.62 -9.85 -15.77
N GLY A 520 -10.90 -8.77 -15.47
CA GLY A 520 -10.70 -8.28 -14.11
C GLY A 520 -12.01 -8.12 -13.32
N ALA A 521 -13.06 -7.60 -13.97
CA ALA A 521 -14.38 -7.41 -13.37
C ALA A 521 -15.11 -8.69 -12.91
N THR A 522 -14.66 -9.89 -13.31
CA THR A 522 -15.27 -11.18 -12.90
C THR A 522 -14.27 -12.25 -12.51
N GLY A 523 -12.96 -12.05 -12.71
CA GLY A 523 -11.93 -13.07 -12.53
C GLY A 523 -12.09 -14.29 -13.46
N LEU A 524 -12.57 -14.08 -14.69
CA LEU A 524 -12.89 -15.13 -15.69
C LEU A 524 -12.19 -14.91 -17.02
#